data_AF-C3ZA74-F1
#
_entry.id   AF-C3ZA74-F1
#
_cell.length_a   1.000
_cell.length_b   1.000
_cell.length_c   1.000
_cell.angle_alpha   90.00
_cell.angle_beta   90.00
_cell.angle_gamma   90.00
#
_symmetry.space_group_name_H-M   'P 1'
#
loop_
_entity.id
_entity.type
_entity.pdbx_description
1 polymer ?
#
loop_
_entity_poly.entity_id
_entity_poly.type
_entity_poly.pdbx_seq_one_letter_code
_entity_poly.pdbx_strand_id
1 'polypeptide(L)'
;CTVFGVTHYNTFDGLAHDFSGQCPTTLSSSCRASGNLPYFHVITNSDPRGDPTTSYVSEVTVEVYNRTIVIQQDKTVYINQIITTLPAQPLDDLTIKFGGQYVVIETTFGLKVQYDGSHRVEVTVPETYQDALCGLCGNYNGNDADEFITPDGSLAADVMQFGNSWLVDGHGEVCVANPPPPNRCDAALQQTVTGLCGMLTDGAHAFAACYSTLNPEGTYQTCVYDMCALNGDETSLCNNLQAYADACAEAGINVGSWRNTSFCPLSCPASSHYDPCSSACPATCTDVSAPLYCNTTCVEGCECDAGYVLSGDQCVL
;
A
#
# COMPACT_ATOMS: atom_id res chain seq x y z
N CYS A 1 -0.43 8.94 2.68
CA CYS A 1 0.50 8.10 3.44
C CYS A 1 0.63 6.75 2.76
N THR A 2 1.83 6.16 2.72
CA THR A 2 2.08 4.85 2.11
C THR A 2 2.98 3.99 2.98
N VAL A 3 2.77 2.67 2.96
CA VAL A 3 3.73 1.66 3.44
C VAL A 3 4.04 0.71 2.29
N PHE A 4 5.31 0.41 2.03
CA PHE A 4 5.70 -0.48 0.94
C PHE A 4 7.02 -1.24 1.23
N GLY A 5 7.31 -2.27 0.43
CA GLY A 5 8.57 -3.03 0.53
C GLY A 5 8.70 -3.75 1.87
N VAL A 6 9.91 -3.81 2.43
CA VAL A 6 10.14 -4.33 3.79
C VAL A 6 9.83 -3.29 4.87
N THR A 7 8.60 -2.76 4.86
CA THR A 7 8.05 -1.76 5.81
C THR A 7 8.72 -0.38 5.79
N HIS A 8 8.79 0.22 4.60
CA HIS A 8 9.13 1.63 4.38
C HIS A 8 7.87 2.48 4.41
N TYR A 9 7.86 3.53 5.21
CA TYR A 9 6.72 4.42 5.41
C TYR A 9 7.01 5.78 4.77
N ASN A 10 6.00 6.36 4.13
CA ASN A 10 5.93 7.79 3.85
C ASN A 10 4.70 8.36 4.55
N THR A 11 4.93 9.29 5.47
CA THR A 11 3.85 9.93 6.23
C THR A 11 2.99 10.84 5.34
N PHE A 12 1.92 11.41 5.90
CA PHE A 12 1.10 12.38 5.16
C PHE A 12 1.87 13.66 4.82
N ASP A 13 2.83 14.06 5.65
CA ASP A 13 3.62 15.28 5.47
C ASP A 13 4.94 15.01 4.70
N GLY A 14 5.10 13.80 4.19
CA GLY A 14 6.20 13.42 3.29
C GLY A 14 7.48 12.95 3.97
N LEU A 15 7.46 12.72 5.29
CA LEU A 15 8.60 12.13 5.99
C LEU A 15 8.71 10.64 5.64
N ALA A 16 9.88 10.24 5.16
CA ALA A 16 10.22 8.83 4.98
C ALA A 16 10.83 8.25 6.26
N HIS A 17 10.37 7.07 6.70
CA HIS A 17 10.95 6.35 7.84
C HIS A 17 10.77 4.84 7.72
N ASP A 18 11.61 4.08 8.43
CA ASP A 18 11.64 2.62 8.36
C ASP A 18 11.34 2.03 9.75
N PHE A 19 10.28 1.22 9.84
CA PHE A 19 9.90 0.53 11.08
C PHE A 19 9.52 -0.92 10.82
N SER A 20 10.44 -1.83 11.16
CA SER A 20 10.32 -3.26 10.86
C SER A 20 9.62 -4.09 11.94
N GLY A 21 8.77 -3.49 12.78
CA GLY A 21 8.02 -4.26 13.78
C GLY A 21 7.16 -5.35 13.11
N GLN A 22 7.20 -6.57 13.63
CA GLN A 22 6.40 -7.71 13.16
C GLN A 22 5.17 -7.89 14.04
N CYS A 23 4.41 -6.80 14.23
CA CYS A 23 3.27 -6.72 15.15
C CYS A 23 2.15 -5.86 14.54
N PRO A 24 0.90 -6.03 14.99
CA PRO A 24 -0.19 -5.11 14.69
C PRO A 24 0.12 -3.70 15.20
N THR A 25 0.00 -2.72 14.31
CA THR A 25 0.31 -1.32 14.57
C THR A 25 -0.74 -0.39 14.01
N THR A 26 -1.01 0.72 14.70
CA THR A 26 -1.86 1.79 14.17
C THR A 26 -1.12 2.52 13.05
N LEU A 27 -1.53 2.27 11.81
CA LEU A 27 -1.00 2.98 10.65
C LEU A 27 -1.51 4.43 10.63
N SER A 28 -2.83 4.62 10.73
CA SER A 28 -3.46 5.94 10.81
C SER A 28 -4.80 5.86 11.52
N SER A 29 -5.11 6.84 12.36
CA SER A 29 -6.39 6.91 13.08
C SER A 29 -6.87 8.35 13.24
N SER A 30 -8.17 8.51 13.48
CA SER A 30 -8.79 9.76 13.91
C SER A 30 -8.58 9.95 15.42
N CYS A 31 -7.63 10.80 15.82
CA CYS A 31 -7.13 10.81 17.20
C CYS A 31 -7.48 12.05 18.00
N ARG A 32 -7.58 13.21 17.31
CA ARG A 32 -8.00 14.45 17.97
C ARG A 32 -9.49 14.66 17.76
N ALA A 33 -10.15 15.19 18.78
CA ALA A 33 -11.53 15.65 18.71
C ALA A 33 -11.62 16.83 17.73
N SER A 34 -11.84 16.52 16.47
CA SER A 34 -11.88 17.45 15.33
C SER A 34 -13.32 17.67 14.88
N GLY A 35 -14.21 17.99 15.83
CA GLY A 35 -15.62 18.28 15.54
C GLY A 35 -16.44 17.05 15.14
N ASN A 36 -17.14 17.15 14.00
CA ASN A 36 -18.09 16.16 13.46
C ASN A 36 -17.46 15.23 12.40
N LEU A 37 -16.12 15.13 12.33
CA LEU A 37 -15.48 14.26 11.35
C LEU A 37 -15.78 12.77 11.66
N PRO A 38 -16.13 11.96 10.64
CA PRO A 38 -16.27 10.52 10.82
C PRO A 38 -15.00 9.87 11.36
N TYR A 39 -15.14 9.01 12.36
CA TYR A 39 -14.03 8.24 12.90
C TYR A 39 -13.62 7.13 11.94
N PHE A 40 -12.31 6.92 11.80
CA PHE A 40 -11.72 5.73 11.22
C PHE A 40 -10.43 5.32 11.95
N HIS A 41 -10.04 4.05 11.82
CA HIS A 41 -8.79 3.51 12.31
C HIS A 41 -8.27 2.44 11.33
N VAL A 42 -7.04 2.63 10.85
CA VAL A 42 -6.32 1.72 9.95
C VAL A 42 -5.19 1.08 10.72
N ILE A 43 -5.21 -0.25 10.78
CA ILE A 43 -4.23 -1.09 11.46
C ILE A 43 -3.54 -1.93 10.39
N THR A 44 -2.21 -2.06 10.49
CA THR A 44 -1.43 -2.99 9.68
C THR A 44 -0.83 -4.05 10.58
N ASN A 45 -1.01 -5.33 10.25
CA ASN A 45 -0.22 -6.42 10.80
C ASN A 45 0.93 -6.72 9.85
N SER A 46 2.13 -6.93 10.39
CA SER A 46 3.30 -7.27 9.59
C SER A 46 3.98 -8.53 10.10
N ASP A 47 4.51 -9.33 9.18
CA ASP A 47 5.14 -10.62 9.47
C ASP A 47 6.44 -10.83 8.67
N PRO A 48 7.29 -11.80 9.07
CA PRO A 48 8.61 -12.01 8.47
C PRO A 48 8.63 -12.76 7.13
N ARG A 49 7.51 -13.29 6.62
CA ARG A 49 7.46 -14.13 5.40
C ARG A 49 8.54 -15.21 5.30
N GLY A 50 8.93 -15.79 6.43
CA GLY A 50 9.94 -16.84 6.51
C GLY A 50 11.38 -16.35 6.79
N ASP A 51 11.70 -15.06 6.63
CA ASP A 51 12.96 -14.47 7.08
C ASP A 51 12.74 -13.59 8.32
N PRO A 52 13.19 -14.02 9.52
CA PRO A 52 12.93 -13.31 10.77
C PRO A 52 13.54 -11.90 10.85
N THR A 53 14.39 -11.53 9.89
CA THR A 53 15.01 -10.20 9.80
C THR A 53 14.24 -9.21 8.94
N THR A 54 13.16 -9.66 8.29
CA THR A 54 12.33 -8.85 7.39
C THR A 54 10.95 -8.61 7.99
N SER A 55 10.22 -7.63 7.48
CA SER A 55 8.84 -7.36 7.88
C SER A 55 8.06 -6.88 6.67
N TYR A 56 6.89 -7.45 6.45
CA TYR A 56 5.96 -7.07 5.39
C TYR A 56 4.57 -6.98 5.95
N VAL A 57 3.79 -6.02 5.47
CA VAL A 57 2.35 -6.03 5.74
C VAL A 57 1.77 -7.36 5.24
N SER A 58 1.02 -8.02 6.11
CA SER A 58 0.31 -9.26 5.80
C SER A 58 -1.20 -9.10 5.91
N GLU A 59 -1.64 -8.13 6.71
CA GLU A 59 -3.05 -7.84 6.90
C GLU A 59 -3.28 -6.34 7.10
N VAL A 60 -4.35 -5.81 6.51
CA VAL A 60 -4.85 -4.46 6.74
C VAL A 60 -6.24 -4.55 7.34
N THR A 61 -6.41 -3.99 8.54
CA THR A 61 -7.71 -3.85 9.19
C THR A 61 -8.15 -2.39 9.16
N VAL A 62 -9.37 -2.14 8.66
CA VAL A 62 -10.01 -0.82 8.64
C VAL A 62 -11.27 -0.86 9.48
N GLU A 63 -11.29 -0.04 10.53
CA GLU A 63 -12.46 0.18 11.37
C GLU A 63 -13.10 1.51 10.98
N VAL A 64 -14.32 1.46 10.43
CA VAL A 64 -15.07 2.65 10.01
C VAL A 64 -16.58 2.35 10.07
N TYR A 65 -17.40 3.32 10.48
CA TYR A 65 -18.86 3.16 10.57
C TYR A 65 -19.35 1.92 11.35
N ASN A 66 -18.63 1.57 12.43
CA ASN A 66 -18.90 0.36 13.19
C ASN A 66 -18.91 -0.90 12.30
N ARG A 67 -18.00 -0.93 11.33
CA ARG A 67 -17.62 -2.09 10.52
C ARG A 67 -16.13 -2.33 10.72
N THR A 68 -15.75 -3.59 10.75
CA THR A 68 -14.36 -4.02 10.71
C THR A 68 -14.16 -4.73 9.38
N ILE A 69 -13.34 -4.12 8.50
CA ILE A 69 -12.96 -4.69 7.21
C ILE A 69 -11.53 -5.18 7.34
N VAL A 70 -11.29 -6.46 7.06
CA VAL A 70 -9.96 -7.06 7.10
C VAL A 70 -9.61 -7.49 5.67
N ILE A 71 -8.47 -7.04 5.18
CA ILE A 71 -7.89 -7.45 3.90
C ILE A 71 -6.63 -8.24 4.20
N GLN A 72 -6.64 -9.53 3.89
CA GLN A 72 -5.49 -10.42 4.06
C GLN A 72 -4.63 -10.48 2.80
N GLN A 73 -3.53 -11.22 2.89
CA GLN A 73 -2.80 -11.69 1.72
C GLN A 73 -3.74 -12.35 0.70
N ASP A 74 -3.31 -12.36 -0.57
CA ASP A 74 -4.12 -12.83 -1.71
C ASP A 74 -5.45 -12.09 -1.87
N LYS A 75 -5.59 -10.91 -1.25
CA LYS A 75 -6.74 -10.00 -1.38
C LYS A 75 -8.05 -10.61 -0.87
N THR A 76 -7.97 -11.56 0.08
CA THR A 76 -9.16 -12.09 0.75
C THR A 76 -9.74 -11.05 1.70
N VAL A 77 -11.04 -10.77 1.59
CA VAL A 77 -11.72 -9.72 2.38
C VAL A 77 -12.72 -10.31 3.35
N TYR A 78 -12.69 -9.84 4.59
CA TYR A 78 -13.70 -10.10 5.61
C TYR A 78 -14.38 -8.80 6.01
N ILE A 79 -15.72 -8.79 6.09
CA ILE A 79 -16.50 -7.70 6.67
C ILE A 79 -17.18 -8.24 7.91
N ASN A 80 -16.86 -7.68 9.08
CA ASN A 80 -17.33 -8.17 10.38
C ASN A 80 -17.13 -9.69 10.55
N GLN A 81 -15.91 -10.17 10.23
CA GLN A 81 -15.50 -11.58 10.31
C GLN A 81 -16.16 -12.52 9.27
N ILE A 82 -16.97 -11.99 8.35
CA ILE A 82 -17.59 -12.78 7.27
C ILE A 82 -16.80 -12.58 5.98
N ILE A 83 -16.29 -13.68 5.42
CA ILE A 83 -15.63 -13.66 4.11
C ILE A 83 -16.61 -13.10 3.06
N THR A 84 -16.16 -12.13 2.28
CA THR A 84 -17.01 -11.34 1.38
C THR A 84 -16.40 -11.27 -0.01
N THR A 85 -17.20 -11.62 -1.02
CA THR A 85 -16.85 -11.45 -2.43
C THR A 85 -17.05 -9.99 -2.86
N LEU A 86 -16.09 -9.42 -3.60
CA LEU A 86 -16.15 -8.05 -4.08
C LEU A 86 -16.78 -7.94 -5.50
N PRO A 87 -17.34 -6.77 -5.87
CA PRO A 87 -17.51 -5.57 -5.03
C PRO A 87 -18.57 -5.78 -3.94
N ALA A 88 -18.41 -5.06 -2.82
CA ALA A 88 -19.33 -5.06 -1.71
C ALA A 88 -19.65 -3.63 -1.26
N GLN A 89 -20.91 -3.38 -0.91
CA GLN A 89 -21.37 -2.09 -0.40
C GLN A 89 -22.16 -2.33 0.91
N PRO A 90 -21.47 -2.56 2.05
CA PRO A 90 -22.13 -2.86 3.33
C PRO A 90 -22.95 -1.70 3.90
N LEU A 91 -22.74 -0.48 3.42
CA LEU A 91 -23.50 0.73 3.70
C LEU A 91 -23.51 1.61 2.43
N ASP A 92 -24.52 2.47 2.27
CA ASP A 92 -24.61 3.37 1.11
C ASP A 92 -23.34 4.22 0.91
N ASP A 93 -22.66 4.55 2.00
CA ASP A 93 -21.49 5.41 2.06
C ASP A 93 -20.15 4.69 2.25
N LEU A 94 -20.13 3.36 2.08
CA LEU A 94 -18.94 2.51 2.21
C LEU A 94 -18.90 1.47 1.09
N THR A 95 -17.90 1.58 0.22
CA THR A 95 -17.68 0.64 -0.90
C THR A 95 -16.36 -0.07 -0.74
N ILE A 96 -16.33 -1.38 -1.00
CA ILE A 96 -15.13 -2.19 -1.09
C ILE A 96 -15.11 -2.85 -2.46
N LYS A 97 -14.06 -2.65 -3.25
CA LYS A 97 -13.96 -3.16 -4.63
C LYS A 97 -12.52 -3.46 -5.01
N PHE A 98 -12.34 -4.18 -6.10
CA PHE A 98 -11.06 -4.22 -6.79
C PHE A 98 -10.89 -2.99 -7.67
N GLY A 99 -9.68 -2.43 -7.69
CA GLY A 99 -9.26 -1.36 -8.59
C GLY A 99 -7.79 -1.57 -8.97
N GLY A 100 -7.52 -1.91 -10.23
CA GLY A 100 -6.20 -2.30 -10.67
C GLY A 100 -5.67 -3.51 -9.87
N GLN A 101 -4.49 -3.36 -9.28
CA GLN A 101 -3.89 -4.38 -8.41
C GLN A 101 -4.42 -4.38 -6.98
N TYR A 102 -5.27 -3.43 -6.59
CA TYR A 102 -5.61 -3.18 -5.19
C TYR A 102 -7.01 -3.64 -4.81
N VAL A 103 -7.17 -4.05 -3.56
CA VAL A 103 -8.46 -3.93 -2.86
C VAL A 103 -8.56 -2.50 -2.35
N VAL A 104 -9.66 -1.84 -2.70
CA VAL A 104 -9.91 -0.43 -2.41
C VAL A 104 -11.14 -0.32 -1.53
N ILE A 105 -10.98 0.30 -0.36
CA ILE A 105 -12.06 0.71 0.55
C ILE A 105 -12.26 2.22 0.36
N GLU A 106 -13.46 2.65 -0.01
CA GLU A 106 -13.81 4.05 -0.22
C GLU A 106 -15.02 4.45 0.62
N THR A 107 -14.95 5.64 1.22
CA THR A 107 -16.07 6.27 1.91
C THR A 107 -16.49 7.56 1.24
N THR A 108 -17.74 7.98 1.43
CA THR A 108 -18.22 9.27 0.86
C THR A 108 -17.61 10.50 1.52
N PHE A 109 -17.10 10.37 2.76
CA PHE A 109 -16.34 11.45 3.39
C PHE A 109 -14.92 11.57 2.86
N GLY A 110 -14.47 10.69 1.97
CA GLY A 110 -13.19 10.80 1.25
C GLY A 110 -12.05 9.96 1.81
N LEU A 111 -12.28 9.09 2.80
CA LEU A 111 -11.27 8.08 3.17
C LEU A 111 -11.16 7.06 2.04
N LYS A 112 -9.92 6.82 1.61
CA LYS A 112 -9.58 5.74 0.69
C LYS A 112 -8.40 4.95 1.26
N VAL A 113 -8.59 3.65 1.44
CA VAL A 113 -7.53 2.71 1.85
C VAL A 113 -7.33 1.68 0.76
N GLN A 114 -6.09 1.48 0.32
CA GLN A 114 -5.72 0.55 -0.73
C GLN A 114 -4.70 -0.46 -0.21
N TYR A 115 -4.88 -1.74 -0.50
CA TYR A 115 -3.88 -2.78 -0.25
C TYR A 115 -3.77 -3.73 -1.44
N ASP A 116 -2.54 -3.99 -1.89
CA ASP A 116 -2.24 -4.88 -3.01
C ASP A 116 -2.34 -6.38 -2.63
N GLY A 117 -2.58 -6.69 -1.35
CA GLY A 117 -2.55 -8.06 -0.84
C GLY A 117 -1.14 -8.64 -0.71
N SER A 118 -0.11 -7.81 -0.88
CA SER A 118 1.29 -8.20 -0.82
C SER A 118 2.09 -7.19 -0.01
N HIS A 119 2.60 -6.10 -0.57
CA HIS A 119 3.61 -5.30 0.12
C HIS A 119 3.21 -3.84 0.32
N ARG A 120 2.17 -3.34 -0.38
CA ARG A 120 1.89 -1.90 -0.46
C ARG A 120 0.51 -1.54 0.06
N VAL A 121 0.50 -0.69 1.08
CA VAL A 121 -0.70 -0.08 1.66
C VAL A 121 -0.68 1.42 1.41
N GLU A 122 -1.82 1.98 1.04
CA GLU A 122 -1.99 3.42 0.93
C GLU A 122 -3.19 3.89 1.74
N VAL A 123 -3.04 5.03 2.39
CA VAL A 123 -4.13 5.74 3.07
C VAL A 123 -4.20 7.16 2.51
N THR A 124 -5.34 7.49 1.94
CA THR A 124 -5.69 8.84 1.48
C THR A 124 -6.86 9.36 2.32
N VAL A 125 -6.72 10.59 2.82
CA VAL A 125 -7.69 11.25 3.70
C VAL A 125 -7.81 12.70 3.23
N PRO A 126 -9.02 13.30 3.19
CA PRO A 126 -9.16 14.68 2.75
C PRO A 126 -8.54 15.67 3.74
N GLU A 127 -8.16 16.84 3.22
CA GLU A 127 -7.58 17.97 3.97
C GLU A 127 -8.43 18.40 5.18
N THR A 128 -9.72 18.10 5.22
CA THR A 128 -10.56 18.35 6.40
C THR A 128 -10.09 17.62 7.67
N TYR A 129 -9.27 16.57 7.54
CA TYR A 129 -8.62 15.87 8.66
C TYR A 129 -7.23 16.42 9.02
N GLN A 130 -6.81 17.55 8.45
CA GLN A 130 -5.56 18.19 8.85
C GLN A 130 -5.57 18.43 10.37
N ASP A 131 -4.43 18.19 11.02
CA ASP A 131 -4.23 18.23 12.48
C ASP A 131 -5.06 17.22 13.30
N ALA A 132 -5.85 16.35 12.67
CA ALA A 132 -6.77 15.43 13.35
C ALA A 132 -6.26 13.99 13.45
N LEU A 133 -5.21 13.65 12.70
CA LEU A 133 -4.72 12.29 12.55
C LEU A 133 -3.59 11.97 13.54
N CYS A 134 -3.35 10.69 13.74
CA CYS A 134 -2.16 10.15 14.38
C CYS A 134 -1.89 8.71 13.90
N GLY A 135 -0.76 8.14 14.31
CA GLY A 135 -0.29 6.81 13.91
C GLY A 135 1.07 6.87 13.24
N LEU A 136 1.52 5.75 12.67
CA LEU A 136 2.78 5.68 11.92
C LEU A 136 2.82 6.59 10.67
N CYS A 137 1.66 7.00 10.17
CA CYS A 137 1.51 7.97 9.10
C CYS A 137 1.67 9.44 9.53
N GLY A 138 2.05 9.73 10.78
CA GLY A 138 2.21 11.09 11.28
C GLY A 138 0.89 11.76 11.65
N ASN A 139 0.94 13.08 11.84
CA ASN A 139 -0.20 13.84 12.39
C ASN A 139 -0.97 14.67 11.35
N TYR A 140 -0.44 14.74 10.12
CA TYR A 140 -1.03 15.44 8.96
C TYR A 140 -1.25 16.93 9.24
N ASN A 141 -0.19 17.65 9.59
CA ASN A 141 -0.23 19.10 9.85
C ASN A 141 0.64 19.91 8.85
N GLY A 142 1.36 19.25 7.96
CA GLY A 142 2.29 19.86 7.00
C GLY A 142 3.70 20.09 7.54
N ASN A 143 4.07 19.50 8.69
CA ASN A 143 5.37 19.63 9.34
C ASN A 143 6.06 18.26 9.49
N ASP A 144 6.99 17.95 8.59
CA ASP A 144 7.75 16.70 8.62
C ASP A 144 8.64 16.53 9.88
N ALA A 145 8.91 17.59 10.63
CA ALA A 145 9.78 17.56 11.80
C ALA A 145 9.12 17.02 13.08
N ASP A 146 7.79 16.88 13.12
CA ASP A 146 7.05 16.42 14.30
C ASP A 146 6.22 15.15 14.08
N GLU A 147 6.58 14.37 13.06
CA GLU A 147 5.82 13.17 12.68
C GLU A 147 5.96 12.01 13.66
N PHE A 148 7.00 12.02 14.51
CA PHE A 148 7.24 10.98 15.51
C PHE A 148 6.54 11.25 16.85
N ILE A 149 5.35 11.86 16.81
CA ILE A 149 4.52 12.04 18.00
C ILE A 149 3.90 10.71 18.42
N THR A 150 4.10 10.33 19.68
CA THR A 150 3.56 9.12 20.32
C THR A 150 2.11 9.35 20.79
N PRO A 151 1.36 8.30 21.17
CA PRO A 151 -0.01 8.43 21.66
C PRO A 151 -0.17 9.34 22.90
N ASP A 152 0.88 9.47 23.72
CA ASP A 152 0.89 10.35 24.90
C ASP A 152 1.18 11.82 24.56
N GLY A 153 1.41 12.14 23.28
CA GLY A 153 1.66 13.48 22.76
C GLY A 153 3.12 13.94 22.85
N SER A 154 4.04 13.07 23.28
CA SER A 154 5.48 13.38 23.28
C SER A 154 6.12 13.09 21.92
N LEU A 155 7.24 13.74 21.61
CA LEU A 155 8.03 13.42 20.43
C LEU A 155 9.01 12.31 20.79
N ALA A 156 8.97 11.19 20.07
CA ALA A 156 9.89 10.08 20.28
C ALA A 156 11.33 10.47 19.92
N ALA A 157 12.30 9.84 20.59
CA ALA A 157 13.72 10.09 20.35
C ALA A 157 14.23 9.45 19.05
N ASP A 158 13.59 8.36 18.61
CA ASP A 158 13.93 7.61 17.42
C ASP A 158 12.71 6.84 16.86
N VAL A 159 12.87 6.30 15.64
CA VAL A 159 11.83 5.57 14.92
C VAL A 159 11.39 4.29 15.64
N MET A 160 12.27 3.65 16.41
CA MET A 160 11.93 2.43 17.14
C MET A 160 11.05 2.74 18.34
N GLN A 161 11.34 3.81 19.09
CA GLN A 161 10.48 4.30 20.16
C GLN A 161 9.13 4.75 19.58
N PHE A 162 9.13 5.48 18.46
CA PHE A 162 7.91 5.92 17.78
C PHE A 162 7.05 4.72 17.37
N GLY A 163 7.61 3.78 16.61
CA GLY A 163 6.87 2.64 16.08
C GLY A 163 6.31 1.73 17.18
N ASN A 164 7.11 1.44 18.21
CA ASN A 164 6.68 0.63 19.35
C ASN A 164 5.58 1.31 20.18
N SER A 165 5.48 2.65 20.14
CA SER A 165 4.41 3.35 20.85
C SER A 165 3.03 3.17 20.20
N TRP A 166 2.99 2.76 18.92
CA TRP A 166 1.77 2.55 18.14
C TRP A 166 1.36 1.08 18.00
N LEU A 167 1.93 0.19 18.82
CA LEU A 167 1.51 -1.21 18.89
C LEU A 167 0.06 -1.31 19.39
N VAL A 168 -0.73 -2.17 18.75
CA VAL A 168 -2.12 -2.43 19.16
C VAL A 168 -2.16 -3.63 20.10
N ASP A 169 -2.54 -3.41 21.36
CA ASP A 169 -2.76 -4.48 22.33
C ASP A 169 -4.00 -5.31 21.96
N GLY A 170 -3.89 -6.65 21.97
CA GLY A 170 -5.08 -7.52 22.01
C GLY A 170 -5.16 -8.69 21.02
N HIS A 171 -4.16 -8.93 20.19
CA HIS A 171 -4.26 -9.98 19.17
C HIS A 171 -3.74 -11.36 19.58
N GLY A 172 -3.43 -11.65 20.84
CA GLY A 172 -3.04 -13.01 21.28
C GLY A 172 -1.83 -13.62 20.57
N GLU A 173 -1.17 -12.85 19.69
CA GLU A 173 -0.08 -13.26 18.83
C GLU A 173 1.25 -13.00 19.55
N VAL A 174 2.13 -14.00 19.49
CA VAL A 174 3.54 -13.81 19.82
C VAL A 174 4.15 -13.06 18.64
N CYS A 175 4.25 -11.74 18.77
CA CYS A 175 4.77 -10.85 17.73
C CYS A 175 6.17 -10.34 18.13
N VAL A 176 7.01 -9.94 17.17
CA VAL A 176 8.38 -9.47 17.42
C VAL A 176 8.45 -7.98 17.12
N ALA A 177 8.34 -7.16 18.17
CA ALA A 177 8.31 -5.69 18.04
C ALA A 177 9.63 -5.11 17.47
N ASN A 178 10.76 -5.75 17.77
CA ASN A 178 12.08 -5.31 17.33
C ASN A 178 12.86 -6.51 16.76
N PRO A 179 12.60 -6.91 15.51
CA PRO A 179 13.38 -7.98 14.90
C PRO A 179 14.84 -7.55 14.69
N PRO A 180 15.77 -8.53 14.59
CA PRO A 180 17.13 -8.21 14.22
C PRO A 180 17.17 -7.58 12.82
N PRO A 181 18.09 -6.63 12.57
CA PRO A 181 18.22 -6.03 11.25
C PRO A 181 18.66 -7.09 10.21
N PRO A 182 18.27 -6.92 8.94
CA PRO A 182 18.68 -7.83 7.88
C PRO A 182 20.19 -7.78 7.62
N ASN A 183 20.69 -8.85 7.00
CA ASN A 183 22.08 -8.90 6.58
C ASN A 183 22.35 -7.85 5.49
N ARG A 184 23.53 -7.26 5.52
CA ARG A 184 23.98 -6.36 4.45
C ARG A 184 24.47 -7.18 3.26
N CYS A 185 24.33 -6.63 2.06
CA CYS A 185 24.98 -7.16 0.86
C CYS A 185 26.49 -7.33 1.06
N ASP A 186 27.06 -8.39 0.48
CA ASP A 186 28.48 -8.39 0.16
C ASP A 186 28.76 -7.46 -1.04
N ALA A 187 30.04 -7.21 -1.33
CA ALA A 187 30.42 -6.27 -2.38
C ALA A 187 29.93 -6.69 -3.79
N ALA A 188 29.82 -7.99 -4.06
CA ALA A 188 29.41 -8.49 -5.38
C ALA A 188 27.90 -8.35 -5.57
N LEU A 189 27.11 -8.70 -4.54
CA LEU A 189 25.68 -8.50 -4.54
C LEU A 189 25.34 -7.01 -4.59
N GLN A 190 26.02 -6.18 -3.79
CA GLN A 190 25.82 -4.72 -3.78
C GLN A 190 25.96 -4.12 -5.19
N GLN A 191 26.97 -4.54 -5.95
CA GLN A 191 27.16 -4.08 -7.33
C GLN A 191 26.01 -4.52 -8.25
N THR A 192 25.55 -5.75 -8.09
CA THR A 192 24.44 -6.32 -8.89
C THR A 192 23.13 -5.58 -8.62
N VAL A 193 22.75 -5.44 -7.34
CA VAL A 193 21.49 -4.77 -6.95
C VAL A 193 21.50 -3.29 -7.32
N THR A 194 22.65 -2.62 -7.20
CA THR A 194 22.83 -1.22 -7.65
C THR A 194 22.54 -1.09 -9.15
N GLY A 195 23.03 -2.04 -9.96
CA GLY A 195 22.77 -2.06 -11.40
C GLY A 195 21.30 -2.28 -11.74
N LEU A 196 20.63 -3.20 -11.02
CA LEU A 196 19.20 -3.49 -11.22
C LEU A 196 18.32 -2.32 -10.80
N CYS A 197 18.51 -1.80 -9.57
CA CYS A 197 17.74 -0.66 -9.07
C CYS A 197 17.97 0.62 -9.87
N GLY A 198 19.09 0.72 -10.60
CA GLY A 198 19.40 1.85 -11.49
C GLY A 198 18.33 2.14 -12.56
N MET A 199 17.44 1.20 -12.87
CA MET A 199 16.28 1.44 -13.74
C MET A 199 15.34 2.54 -13.22
N LEU A 200 15.30 2.76 -11.90
CA LEU A 200 14.50 3.84 -11.29
C LEU A 200 15.05 5.23 -11.60
N THR A 201 16.34 5.35 -11.95
CA THR A 201 17.01 6.63 -12.24
C THR A 201 17.50 6.75 -13.68
N ASP A 202 17.23 5.74 -14.52
CA ASP A 202 17.61 5.73 -15.92
C ASP A 202 16.66 6.61 -16.76
N GLY A 203 17.20 7.70 -17.32
CA GLY A 203 16.47 8.62 -18.19
C GLY A 203 15.97 8.02 -19.51
N ALA A 204 16.37 6.80 -19.86
CA ALA A 204 15.83 6.06 -21.01
C ALA A 204 14.71 5.07 -20.63
N HIS A 205 14.43 4.87 -19.34
CA HIS A 205 13.40 3.95 -18.86
C HIS A 205 12.00 4.57 -18.94
N ALA A 206 10.95 3.72 -18.87
CA ALA A 206 9.55 4.15 -18.83
C ALA A 206 9.25 5.14 -17.69
N PHE A 207 10.02 5.04 -16.59
CA PHE A 207 9.90 5.91 -15.42
C PHE A 207 10.36 7.35 -15.65
N ALA A 208 11.07 7.63 -16.74
CA ALA A 208 11.56 8.97 -17.05
C ALA A 208 10.45 10.02 -17.17
N ALA A 209 9.23 9.61 -17.54
CA ALA A 209 8.06 10.48 -17.55
C ALA A 209 7.69 11.02 -16.16
N CYS A 210 8.12 10.35 -15.09
CA CYS A 210 7.78 10.69 -13.72
C CYS A 210 8.72 11.71 -13.06
N TYR A 211 9.98 11.78 -13.53
CA TYR A 211 11.07 12.44 -12.79
C TYR A 211 10.87 13.95 -12.61
N SER A 212 10.05 14.59 -13.45
CA SER A 212 9.70 16.01 -13.30
C SER A 212 8.79 16.28 -12.10
N THR A 213 8.09 15.26 -11.61
CA THR A 213 7.08 15.36 -10.56
C THR A 213 7.50 14.62 -9.30
N LEU A 214 8.11 13.44 -9.46
CA LEU A 214 8.55 12.59 -8.35
C LEU A 214 10.04 12.28 -8.47
N ASN A 215 10.80 12.59 -7.43
CA ASN A 215 12.22 12.24 -7.36
C ASN A 215 12.38 10.72 -7.10
N PRO A 216 13.01 9.95 -8.00
CA PRO A 216 13.19 8.51 -7.84
C PRO A 216 14.23 8.12 -6.78
N GLU A 217 15.05 9.05 -6.29
CA GLU A 217 16.20 8.72 -5.43
C GLU A 217 15.79 7.98 -4.15
N GLY A 218 14.70 8.37 -3.51
CA GLY A 218 14.20 7.68 -2.31
C GLY A 218 13.88 6.22 -2.59
N THR A 219 13.07 5.95 -3.62
CA THR A 219 12.70 4.59 -4.02
C THR A 219 13.91 3.78 -4.53
N TYR A 220 14.89 4.44 -5.16
CA TYR A 220 16.14 3.79 -5.56
C TYR A 220 16.92 3.27 -4.33
N GLN A 221 17.04 4.07 -3.28
CA GLN A 221 17.70 3.66 -2.04
C GLN A 221 16.96 2.52 -1.34
N THR A 222 15.62 2.59 -1.28
CA THR A 222 14.78 1.50 -0.76
C THR A 222 14.95 0.22 -1.57
N CYS A 223 14.96 0.30 -2.90
CA CYS A 223 15.21 -0.86 -3.76
C CYS A 223 16.54 -1.55 -3.45
N VAL A 224 17.63 -0.78 -3.31
CA VAL A 224 18.94 -1.33 -2.97
C VAL A 224 18.92 -1.96 -1.58
N TYR A 225 18.28 -1.31 -0.60
CA TYR A 225 18.13 -1.83 0.76
C TYR A 225 17.38 -3.16 0.79
N ASP A 226 16.19 -3.22 0.19
CA ASP A 226 15.33 -4.41 0.21
C ASP A 226 15.99 -5.57 -0.51
N MET A 227 16.55 -5.33 -1.69
CA MET A 227 17.25 -6.37 -2.44
C MET A 227 18.46 -6.90 -1.66
N CYS A 228 19.16 -6.05 -0.91
CA CYS A 228 20.21 -6.52 -0.01
C CYS A 228 19.69 -7.34 1.15
N ALA A 229 18.61 -6.87 1.79
CA ALA A 229 17.98 -7.55 2.91
C ALA A 229 17.49 -8.96 2.51
N LEU A 230 17.10 -9.11 1.24
CA LEU A 230 16.51 -10.32 0.68
C LEU A 230 17.46 -11.09 -0.24
N ASN A 231 18.77 -10.88 -0.10
CA ASN A 231 19.81 -11.62 -0.81
C ASN A 231 19.62 -11.66 -2.35
N GLY A 232 19.20 -10.53 -2.93
CA GLY A 232 19.04 -10.33 -4.37
C GLY A 232 17.71 -10.81 -4.95
N ASP A 233 16.68 -11.03 -4.14
CA ASP A 233 15.36 -11.48 -4.61
C ASP A 233 14.76 -10.51 -5.65
N GLU A 234 14.50 -11.01 -6.86
CA GLU A 234 13.89 -10.24 -7.94
C GLU A 234 12.44 -9.83 -7.64
N THR A 235 11.74 -10.53 -6.74
CA THR A 235 10.40 -10.11 -6.29
C THR A 235 10.47 -8.76 -5.59
N SER A 236 11.51 -8.54 -4.77
CA SER A 236 11.77 -7.26 -4.10
C SER A 236 12.04 -6.12 -5.08
N LEU A 237 12.80 -6.41 -6.15
CA LEU A 237 13.00 -5.45 -7.25
C LEU A 237 11.64 -5.04 -7.83
N CYS A 238 10.82 -6.01 -8.22
CA CYS A 238 9.51 -5.76 -8.83
C CYS A 238 8.56 -5.00 -7.90
N ASN A 239 8.58 -5.28 -6.60
CA ASN A 239 7.79 -4.56 -5.60
C ASN A 239 8.19 -3.09 -5.51
N ASN A 240 9.49 -2.80 -5.53
CA ASN A 240 10.00 -1.42 -5.50
C ASN A 240 9.71 -0.66 -6.80
N LEU A 241 9.85 -1.31 -7.95
CA LEU A 241 9.48 -0.72 -9.25
C LEU A 241 7.97 -0.46 -9.33
N GLN A 242 7.13 -1.38 -8.83
CA GLN A 242 5.68 -1.18 -8.75
C GLN A 242 5.33 -0.01 -7.83
N ALA A 243 5.95 0.09 -6.65
CA ALA A 243 5.69 1.19 -5.73
C ALA A 243 5.97 2.57 -6.36
N TYR A 244 7.03 2.68 -7.18
CA TYR A 244 7.31 3.90 -7.93
C TYR A 244 6.33 4.13 -9.09
N ALA A 245 5.95 3.07 -9.81
CA ALA A 245 4.94 3.14 -10.87
C ALA A 245 3.60 3.66 -10.34
N ASP A 246 3.16 3.15 -9.19
CA ASP A 246 1.91 3.56 -8.55
C ASP A 246 1.95 4.99 -8.04
N ALA A 247 3.04 5.39 -7.37
CA ALA A 247 3.22 6.79 -6.96
C ALA A 247 3.15 7.72 -8.19
N CYS A 248 3.70 7.29 -9.32
CA CYS A 248 3.61 8.04 -10.58
C CYS A 248 2.16 8.15 -11.10
N ALA A 249 1.41 7.05 -11.06
CA ALA A 249 0.01 7.02 -11.45
C ALA A 249 -0.86 7.90 -10.54
N GLU A 250 -0.58 7.93 -9.24
CA GLU A 250 -1.22 8.84 -8.26
C GLU A 250 -0.94 10.31 -8.58
N ALA A 251 0.26 10.63 -9.08
CA ALA A 251 0.60 11.95 -9.60
C ALA A 251 -0.06 12.27 -10.96
N GLY A 252 -0.91 11.38 -11.47
CA GLY A 252 -1.63 11.53 -12.74
C GLY A 252 -0.80 11.23 -13.98
N ILE A 253 0.35 10.56 -13.82
CA ILE A 253 1.28 10.27 -14.91
C ILE A 253 1.16 8.79 -15.29
N ASN A 254 0.83 8.52 -16.55
CA ASN A 254 0.83 7.17 -17.08
C ASN A 254 2.26 6.78 -17.50
N VAL A 255 2.86 5.84 -16.75
CA VAL A 255 4.20 5.29 -17.01
C VAL A 255 4.22 4.36 -18.24
N GLY A 256 3.06 3.87 -18.68
CA GLY A 256 2.95 2.85 -19.72
C GLY A 256 3.48 1.49 -19.26
N SER A 257 3.82 0.63 -20.22
CA SER A 257 4.34 -0.71 -19.92
C SER A 257 5.81 -0.67 -19.48
N TRP A 258 6.04 -0.76 -18.17
CA TRP A 258 7.37 -0.90 -17.58
C TRP A 258 7.77 -2.36 -17.31
N ARG A 259 6.79 -3.25 -17.19
CA ARG A 259 6.96 -4.71 -17.02
C ARG A 259 6.58 -5.48 -18.29
N ASN A 260 6.98 -6.75 -18.36
CA ASN A 260 6.62 -7.67 -19.45
C ASN A 260 6.57 -9.14 -18.98
N THR A 261 6.31 -10.08 -19.88
CA THR A 261 6.17 -11.51 -19.56
C THR A 261 7.42 -12.16 -18.97
N SER A 262 8.60 -11.57 -19.17
CA SER A 262 9.88 -12.07 -18.68
C SER A 262 10.49 -11.21 -17.58
N PHE A 263 9.96 -10.01 -17.35
CA PHE A 263 10.47 -9.06 -16.36
C PHE A 263 9.32 -8.50 -15.53
N CYS A 264 9.30 -8.85 -14.24
CA CYS A 264 8.21 -8.54 -13.33
C CYS A 264 6.82 -8.89 -13.90
N PRO A 265 6.58 -10.15 -14.32
CA PRO A 265 5.28 -10.51 -14.89
C PRO A 265 4.15 -10.33 -13.86
N LEU A 266 3.00 -9.84 -14.32
CA LEU A 266 1.78 -9.78 -13.54
C LEU A 266 0.84 -10.89 -14.01
N SER A 267 0.52 -11.82 -13.10
CA SER A 267 -0.35 -12.96 -13.38
C SER A 267 -1.82 -12.54 -13.26
N CYS A 268 -2.59 -12.75 -14.33
CA CYS A 268 -4.02 -12.48 -14.36
C CYS A 268 -4.86 -13.76 -14.31
N PRO A 269 -6.07 -13.71 -13.71
CA PRO A 269 -6.96 -14.86 -13.65
C PRO A 269 -7.40 -15.30 -15.05
N ALA A 270 -8.01 -16.48 -15.14
CA ALA A 270 -8.53 -16.98 -16.42
C ALA A 270 -9.56 -16.01 -17.01
N SER A 271 -9.58 -15.88 -18.34
CA SER A 271 -10.46 -14.96 -19.08
C SER A 271 -10.19 -13.48 -18.79
N SER A 272 -8.91 -13.15 -18.58
CA SER A 272 -8.43 -11.77 -18.41
C SER A 272 -6.99 -11.65 -18.90
N HIS A 273 -6.54 -10.42 -19.09
CA HIS A 273 -5.18 -10.10 -19.52
C HIS A 273 -4.63 -8.91 -18.75
N TYR A 274 -3.30 -8.81 -18.72
CA TYR A 274 -2.61 -7.65 -18.17
C TYR A 274 -2.85 -6.41 -19.06
N ASP A 275 -3.21 -5.30 -18.43
CA ASP A 275 -3.27 -3.99 -19.08
C ASP A 275 -2.55 -2.94 -18.20
N PRO A 276 -1.56 -2.20 -18.75
CA PRO A 276 -0.89 -1.12 -18.03
C PRO A 276 -1.80 0.07 -17.68
N CYS A 277 -3.01 0.12 -18.25
CA CYS A 277 -3.97 1.21 -18.14
C CYS A 277 -5.42 0.66 -18.19
N SER A 278 -5.72 -0.31 -17.32
CA SER A 278 -7.07 -0.84 -17.12
C SER A 278 -8.02 0.16 -16.45
N SER A 279 -9.32 -0.04 -16.59
CA SER A 279 -10.32 0.76 -15.86
C SER A 279 -10.16 0.62 -14.34
N ALA A 280 -10.06 1.75 -13.63
CA ALA A 280 -10.11 1.77 -12.16
C ALA A 280 -11.49 1.39 -11.58
N CYS A 281 -12.52 1.35 -12.43
CA CYS A 281 -13.86 0.88 -12.13
C CYS A 281 -14.21 -0.24 -13.11
N PRO A 282 -13.71 -1.47 -12.92
CA PRO A 282 -13.97 -2.56 -13.86
C PRO A 282 -15.46 -2.89 -13.91
N ALA A 283 -15.93 -3.39 -15.05
CA ALA A 283 -17.28 -3.92 -15.15
C ALA A 283 -17.41 -5.14 -14.22
N THR A 284 -18.49 -5.18 -13.45
CA THR A 284 -18.75 -6.27 -12.48
C THR A 284 -20.13 -6.89 -12.70
N CYS A 285 -20.38 -8.05 -12.09
CA CYS A 285 -21.71 -8.69 -12.13
C CYS A 285 -22.84 -7.80 -11.58
N THR A 286 -22.53 -6.88 -10.66
CA THR A 286 -23.53 -5.98 -10.07
C THR A 286 -23.67 -4.67 -10.85
N ASP A 287 -22.65 -4.30 -11.62
CA ASP A 287 -22.62 -3.09 -12.43
C ASP A 287 -21.70 -3.26 -13.64
N VAL A 288 -22.32 -3.66 -14.75
CA VAL A 288 -21.63 -3.83 -16.04
C VAL A 288 -21.23 -2.50 -16.69
N SER A 289 -21.80 -1.39 -16.23
CA SER A 289 -21.61 -0.05 -16.81
C SER A 289 -20.60 0.81 -16.08
N ALA A 290 -20.04 0.33 -14.95
CA ALA A 290 -19.05 1.04 -14.14
C ALA A 290 -17.93 1.73 -14.94
N PRO A 291 -17.34 1.10 -15.99
CA PRO A 291 -16.29 1.76 -16.77
C PRO A 291 -16.74 3.03 -17.49
N LEU A 292 -18.03 3.15 -17.86
CA LEU A 292 -18.55 4.27 -18.66
C LEU A 292 -18.63 5.59 -17.90
N TYR A 293 -18.67 5.54 -16.57
CA TYR A 293 -18.75 6.70 -15.70
C TYR A 293 -17.62 6.74 -14.66
N CYS A 294 -16.55 5.97 -14.89
CA CYS A 294 -15.35 6.04 -14.09
C CYS A 294 -14.59 7.34 -14.42
N ASN A 295 -14.57 8.27 -13.47
CA ASN A 295 -13.84 9.54 -13.60
C ASN A 295 -12.40 9.46 -13.08
N THR A 296 -11.92 8.27 -12.75
CA THR A 296 -10.57 8.02 -12.25
C THR A 296 -9.65 7.73 -13.42
N THR A 297 -8.41 8.19 -13.36
CA THR A 297 -7.35 7.78 -14.29
C THR A 297 -7.25 6.25 -14.30
N CYS A 298 -6.92 5.67 -15.46
CA CYS A 298 -6.67 4.24 -15.55
C CYS A 298 -5.57 3.79 -14.59
N VAL A 299 -5.61 2.53 -14.21
CA VAL A 299 -4.67 1.91 -13.25
C VAL A 299 -4.12 0.63 -13.85
N GLU A 300 -2.86 0.32 -13.53
CA GLU A 300 -2.26 -0.95 -13.93
C GLU A 300 -2.96 -2.12 -13.24
N GLY A 301 -3.31 -3.17 -14.00
CA GLY A 301 -4.02 -4.32 -13.45
C GLY A 301 -4.38 -5.38 -14.47
N CYS A 302 -5.31 -6.25 -14.08
CA CYS A 302 -5.90 -7.25 -14.96
C CYS A 302 -7.26 -6.77 -15.45
N GLU A 303 -7.46 -6.80 -16.76
CA GLU A 303 -8.73 -6.48 -17.40
C GLU A 303 -9.41 -7.76 -17.88
N CYS A 304 -10.69 -7.93 -17.56
CA CYS A 304 -11.47 -9.07 -18.05
C CYS A 304 -11.60 -9.02 -19.57
N ASP A 305 -11.53 -10.18 -20.21
CA ASP A 305 -11.67 -10.27 -21.67
C ASP A 305 -13.09 -9.87 -22.11
N ALA A 306 -13.22 -9.46 -23.38
CA ALA A 306 -14.50 -9.05 -23.94
C ALA A 306 -15.59 -10.11 -23.73
N GLY A 307 -16.69 -9.72 -23.09
CA GLY A 307 -17.81 -10.62 -22.75
C GLY A 307 -17.73 -11.21 -21.34
N TYR A 308 -16.69 -10.89 -20.56
CA TYR A 308 -16.55 -11.26 -19.16
C TYR A 308 -16.60 -10.02 -18.26
N VAL A 309 -17.03 -10.21 -17.02
CA VAL A 309 -17.08 -9.19 -15.97
C VAL A 309 -16.47 -9.72 -14.67
N LEU A 310 -16.01 -8.81 -13.82
CA LEU A 310 -15.36 -9.17 -12.56
C LEU A 310 -16.37 -9.63 -11.51
N SER A 311 -16.08 -10.74 -10.84
CA SER A 311 -16.80 -11.24 -9.68
C SER A 311 -15.82 -11.83 -8.68
N GLY A 312 -15.59 -11.14 -7.56
CA GLY A 312 -14.45 -11.42 -6.71
C GLY A 312 -13.16 -11.17 -7.47
N ASP A 313 -12.24 -12.12 -7.39
CA ASP A 313 -10.92 -12.12 -8.02
C ASP A 313 -10.91 -12.82 -9.40
N GLN A 314 -12.08 -13.17 -9.95
CA GLN A 314 -12.21 -13.94 -11.19
C GLN A 314 -13.07 -13.20 -12.23
N CYS A 315 -12.79 -13.44 -13.51
CA CYS A 315 -13.61 -12.98 -14.62
C CYS A 315 -14.62 -14.05 -15.03
N VAL A 316 -15.91 -13.70 -15.04
CA VAL A 316 -17.03 -14.61 -15.30
C VAL A 316 -17.90 -14.08 -16.45
N LEU A 317 -18.60 -14.99 -17.14
CA LEU A 317 -19.54 -14.67 -18.24
C LEU A 317 -20.83 -14.03 -17.74
#